data_AF-A0A7C1GZF9-F1
#
_entry.id   AF-A0A7C1GZF9-F1
#
_cell.length_a   1.000
_cell.length_b   1.000
_cell.length_c   1.000
_cell.angle_alpha   90.00
_cell.angle_beta   90.00
_cell.angle_gamma   90.00
#
_symmetry.space_group_name_H-M   'P 1'
#
loop_
_entity.id
_entity.type
_entity.pdbx_description
1 polymer ?
#
loop_
_entity_poly.entity_id
_entity_poly.type
_entity_poly.pdbx_seq_one_letter_code
_entity_poly.pdbx_strand_id
1 'polypeptide(L)'
;MRRKNNRLIPETGNWSGLTTLGTDGFGRSAARAELRDFFEVDHRFIALAALTALAQRNELSADVVIKAMEAMRIYADKPNPISS
;
A
#
# COMPACT_ATOMS: atom_id res chain seq x y z
N MET A 1 16.18 -14.62 17.09
CA MET A 1 14.70 -14.59 16.92
C MET A 1 14.35 -13.57 15.83
N ARG A 2 14.25 -13.98 14.55
CA ARG A 2 13.94 -13.06 13.43
C ARG A 2 12.46 -12.67 13.50
N ARG A 3 12.15 -11.37 13.71
CA ARG A 3 10.78 -10.86 13.53
C ARG A 3 10.39 -11.10 12.07
N LYS A 4 9.28 -11.83 11.84
CA LYS A 4 8.69 -11.95 10.51
C LYS A 4 8.17 -10.56 10.14
N ASN A 5 8.79 -9.92 9.16
CA ASN A 5 8.40 -8.60 8.69
C ASN A 5 7.02 -8.71 8.01
N ASN A 6 5.96 -8.34 8.73
CA ASN A 6 4.63 -8.18 8.17
C ASN A 6 4.63 -6.85 7.40
N ARG A 7 4.97 -6.91 6.11
CA ARG A 7 5.04 -5.75 5.21
C ARG A 7 3.60 -5.34 4.88
N LEU A 8 3.11 -4.29 5.55
CA LEU A 8 1.73 -3.77 5.40
C LEU A 8 1.56 -2.79 4.25
N ILE A 9 2.65 -2.26 3.68
CA ILE A 9 2.64 -1.29 2.58
C ILE A 9 3.88 -1.49 1.68
N PRO A 10 3.72 -1.51 0.34
CA PRO A 10 4.84 -1.52 -0.60
C PRO A 10 5.43 -0.11 -0.76
N GLU A 11 6.76 -0.01 -0.68
CA GLU A 11 7.63 1.11 -1.11
C GLU A 11 7.16 2.56 -0.83
N THR A 12 6.95 2.93 0.45
CA THR A 12 6.71 4.33 0.82
C THR A 12 7.94 4.97 1.47
N GLY A 13 8.38 6.14 1.00
CA GLY A 13 9.35 6.97 1.71
C GLY A 13 8.71 7.63 2.94
N ASN A 14 9.24 7.38 4.13
CA ASN A 14 8.71 7.97 5.37
C ASN A 14 9.48 9.26 5.72
N TRP A 15 8.89 10.41 5.39
CA TRP A 15 9.42 11.73 5.75
C TRP A 15 8.60 12.28 6.91
N SER A 16 9.10 12.15 8.14
CA SER A 16 8.53 12.81 9.33
C SER A 16 7.00 12.75 9.45
N GLY A 17 6.38 11.62 9.09
CA GLY A 17 4.92 11.42 9.13
C GLY A 17 4.17 11.59 7.81
N LEU A 18 4.86 11.86 6.70
CA LEU A 18 4.30 11.85 5.35
C LEU A 18 4.50 10.47 4.71
N THR A 19 3.40 9.90 4.20
CA THR A 19 3.40 8.67 3.39
C THR A 19 3.08 9.03 1.95
N THR A 20 3.99 8.76 1.03
CA THR A 20 3.82 9.02 -0.41
C THR A 20 3.47 7.74 -1.16
N LEU A 21 2.58 7.86 -2.14
CA LEU A 21 2.32 6.83 -3.15
C LEU A 21 2.79 7.37 -4.51
N GLY A 22 3.37 6.52 -5.34
CA GLY A 22 4.00 6.90 -6.59
C GLY A 22 3.84 5.85 -7.66
N THR A 23 4.00 6.26 -8.91
CA THR A 23 3.97 5.36 -10.07
C THR A 23 5.38 4.94 -10.44
N ASP A 24 6.09 4.35 -9.50
CA ASP A 24 7.47 3.91 -9.71
C ASP A 24 7.52 2.67 -10.62
N GLY A 25 8.49 2.62 -11.52
CA GLY A 25 8.64 1.55 -12.51
C GLY A 25 8.30 1.96 -13.95
N PHE A 26 8.28 0.99 -14.86
CA PHE A 26 8.02 1.23 -16.29
C PHE A 26 6.52 1.34 -16.57
N GLY A 27 6.18 2.23 -17.50
CA GLY A 27 4.81 2.38 -18.01
C GLY A 27 4.32 1.13 -18.76
N ARG A 28 3.00 0.96 -18.80
CA ARG A 28 2.31 -0.11 -19.53
C ARG A 28 1.13 0.46 -20.32
N SER A 29 0.74 -0.23 -21.40
CA SER A 29 -0.48 0.11 -22.14
C SER A 29 -1.67 -0.61 -21.51
N ALA A 30 -2.53 0.12 -20.81
CA ALA A 30 -3.74 -0.41 -20.17
C ALA A 30 -4.73 0.73 -19.89
N ALA A 31 -5.94 0.39 -19.43
CA ALA A 31 -6.91 1.41 -19.04
C ALA A 31 -6.44 2.17 -17.78
N ARG A 32 -6.92 3.41 -17.60
CA ARG A 32 -6.52 4.25 -16.43
C ARG A 32 -6.79 3.57 -15.09
N ALA A 33 -7.91 2.86 -14.97
CA ALA A 33 -8.25 2.15 -13.74
C ALA A 33 -7.24 1.04 -13.43
N GLU A 34 -6.89 0.25 -14.45
CA GLU A 34 -5.92 -0.84 -14.35
C GLU A 34 -4.52 -0.32 -14.03
N LEU A 35 -4.10 0.79 -14.66
CA LEU A 35 -2.80 1.41 -14.36
C LEU A 35 -2.73 1.93 -12.92
N ARG A 36 -3.80 2.56 -12.41
CA ARG A 36 -3.81 3.05 -11.03
C ARG A 36 -3.83 1.92 -10.00
N ASP A 37 -4.49 0.80 -10.31
CA ASP A 37 -4.39 -0.41 -9.48
C ASP A 37 -2.99 -1.00 -9.56
N PHE A 38 -2.42 -1.13 -10.77
CA PHE A 38 -1.08 -1.65 -11.01
C PHE A 38 -0.03 -0.88 -10.21
N PHE A 39 -0.02 0.45 -10.33
CA PHE A 39 0.90 1.32 -9.59
C PHE A 39 0.50 1.57 -8.13
N GLU A 40 -0.60 0.99 -7.65
CA GLU A 40 -1.01 1.10 -6.24
C GLU A 40 -1.31 2.56 -5.81
N VAL A 41 -1.93 3.35 -6.69
CA VAL A 41 -2.20 4.79 -6.50
C VAL A 41 -3.68 5.18 -6.53
N ASP A 42 -4.60 4.21 -6.56
CA ASP A 42 -6.02 4.52 -6.50
C ASP A 42 -6.52 4.84 -5.07
N HIS A 43 -7.79 5.23 -4.95
CA HIS A 43 -8.41 5.64 -3.69
C HIS A 43 -8.29 4.59 -2.56
N ARG A 44 -8.24 3.30 -2.92
CA ARG A 44 -8.15 2.20 -1.95
C ARG A 44 -6.78 2.17 -1.30
N PHE A 45 -5.72 2.35 -2.10
CA PHE A 45 -4.35 2.42 -1.61
C PHE A 45 -4.11 3.69 -0.78
N ILE A 46 -4.73 4.82 -1.15
CA ILE A 46 -4.69 6.04 -0.34
C ILE A 46 -5.32 5.81 1.05
N ALA A 47 -6.50 5.18 1.10
CA ALA A 47 -7.16 4.85 2.36
C ALA A 47 -6.32 3.87 3.20
N LEU A 48 -5.76 2.84 2.56
CA LEU A 48 -4.89 1.87 3.23
C LEU A 48 -3.65 2.54 3.83
N ALA A 49 -3.00 3.45 3.09
CA ALA A 49 -1.85 4.20 3.57
C ALA A 49 -2.19 5.04 4.80
N ALA A 50 -3.34 5.73 4.79
CA ALA A 50 -3.80 6.53 5.93
C ALA A 50 -4.09 5.68 7.17
N LEU A 51 -4.80 4.55 7.01
CA LEU A 51 -5.08 3.61 8.09
C LEU A 51 -3.80 2.99 8.65
N THR A 52 -2.85 2.67 7.78
CA THR A 52 -1.55 2.11 8.18
C THR A 52 -0.74 3.13 8.98
N ALA A 53 -0.74 4.41 8.57
CA ALA A 53 -0.08 5.48 9.32
C ALA A 53 -0.70 5.66 10.72
N LEU A 54 -2.03 5.62 10.84
CA LEU A 54 -2.74 5.64 12.12
C LEU A 54 -2.35 4.44 13.02
N ALA A 55 -2.28 3.25 12.44
CA ALA A 55 -1.89 2.04 13.17
C ALA A 55 -0.43 2.10 13.65
N GLN A 56 0.48 2.64 12.84
CA GLN A 56 1.89 2.84 13.24
C GLN A 56 2.03 3.83 14.41
N ARG A 57 1.10 4.78 14.55
CA ARG A 57 1.01 5.70 15.69
C ARG A 57 0.26 5.11 16.90
N ASN A 58 -0.15 3.84 16.83
CA ASN A 58 -0.98 3.15 17.83
C ASN A 58 -2.35 3.80 18.09
N GLU A 59 -2.86 4.60 17.15
CA GLU A 59 -4.19 5.22 17.23
C GLU A 59 -5.30 4.27 16.77
N LEU A 60 -4.92 3.16 16.12
CA LEU A 60 -5.84 2.21 15.49
C LEU A 60 -5.22 0.80 15.52
N SER A 61 -6.05 -0.23 15.73
CA SER A 61 -5.59 -1.63 15.72
C SER A 61 -5.18 -2.07 14.31
N ALA A 62 -4.09 -2.83 14.21
CA ALA A 62 -3.66 -3.46 12.97
C ALA A 62 -4.75 -4.35 12.33
N ASP A 63 -5.65 -4.93 13.13
CA ASP A 63 -6.76 -5.75 12.62
C ASP A 63 -7.72 -4.95 11.73
N VAL A 64 -7.87 -3.65 11.99
CA VAL A 64 -8.71 -2.77 11.16
C VAL A 64 -8.06 -2.56 9.79
N VAL A 65 -6.73 -2.45 9.75
CA VAL A 65 -5.97 -2.38 8.49
C VAL A 65 -6.17 -3.65 7.67
N ILE A 66 -6.06 -4.83 8.31
CA ILE A 66 -6.25 -6.13 7.65
C ILE A 66 -7.66 -6.26 7.08
N LYS A 67 -8.70 -5.92 7.86
CA LYS A 67 -10.09 -5.91 7.38
C LYS A 67 -10.30 -4.95 6.21
N ALA A 68 -9.65 -3.79 6.23
CA ALA A 68 -9.73 -2.82 5.15
C ALA A 68 -9.07 -3.34 3.86
N MET A 69 -7.92 -4.02 3.96
CA MET A 69 -7.27 -4.68 2.83
C MET A 69 -8.20 -5.71 2.17
N GLU A 70 -8.84 -6.57 2.97
CA GLU A 70 -9.81 -7.56 2.49
C GLU A 70 -11.01 -6.90 1.79
N ALA A 71 -11.63 -5.91 2.45
CA ALA A 71 -12.78 -5.18 1.91
C ALA A 71 -12.48 -4.47 0.58
N MET A 72 -11.26 -3.94 0.44
CA MET A 72 -10.80 -3.23 -0.74
C MET A 72 -10.12 -4.13 -1.79
N ARG A 73 -9.97 -5.43 -1.50
CA ARG A 73 -9.29 -6.42 -2.34
C ARG A 73 -7.86 -6.01 -2.69
N ILE A 74 -7.11 -5.54 -1.69
CA ILE A 74 -5.68 -5.24 -1.80
C ILE A 74 -4.91 -6.43 -1.24
N TYR A 75 -4.01 -7.00 -2.05
CA TYR A 75 -3.23 -8.17 -1.68
C TYR A 75 -1.74 -7.84 -1.62
N ALA A 76 -1.09 -8.21 -0.52
CA ALA A 76 0.32 -7.90 -0.26
C ALA A 76 1.32 -8.79 -1.04
N ASP A 77 0.83 -9.83 -1.72
CA ASP A 77 1.61 -10.75 -2.54
C ASP A 77 1.72 -10.30 -4.01
N LYS A 78 1.07 -9.18 -4.37
CA LYS A 78 1.20 -8.57 -5.70
C LYS A 78 2.67 -8.20 -5.98
N PRO A 79 3.21 -8.51 -7.17
CA PRO A 79 4.56 -8.09 -7.55
C PRO A 79 4.71 -6.57 -7.51
N ASN A 80 5.84 -6.11 -6.97
CA ASN A 80 6.16 -4.68 -6.92
C ASN A 80 6.32 -4.13 -8.36
N PRO A 81 5.65 -3.00 -8.70
CA PRO A 81 5.70 -2.36 -10.01
C PRO A 81 7.12 -2.13 -10.57
N ILE A 82 8.11 -1.84 -9.72
CA ILE A 82 9.51 -1.61 -10.14
C ILE A 82 10.16 -2.88 -10.71
N SER A 83 9.79 -4.04 -10.16
CA SER A 83 10.37 -5.34 -10.50
C SER A 83 9.54 -6.15 -11.50
N SER A 84 8.45 -5.57 -12.01
CA SER A 84 7.41 -6.29 -12.75
C SER A 84 7.51 -6.18 -14.26
#